data_AF-A0A8H3FX08-F1
#
_entry.id   AF-A0A8H3FX08-F1
#
_cell.length_a   1.000
_cell.length_b   1.000
_cell.length_c   1.000
_cell.angle_alpha   90.00
_cell.angle_beta   90.00
_cell.angle_gamma   90.00
#
_symmetry.space_group_name_H-M   'P 1'
#
loop_
_entity.id
_entity.type
_entity.pdbx_description
1 polymer ?
#
loop_
_entity_poly.entity_id
_entity_poly.type
_entity_poly.pdbx_seq_one_letter_code
_entity_poly.pdbx_strand_id
1 'polypeptide(L)'
;MDFVTLGMLIIDDIFYPIPRLPSLNVLGGAGSYAVLGARLVGGPKRSSDIGWTVHQGSDFPEPVKRQIDTWQTSCNFIETPDRLTTRALNVYRQNEIRDFEFTSPKIRIDESTLTEEQLAAQSFHFVCSPERCINLVKGISAKRKELYDRDMLVHGEPHFVWEPVPGLCIPSELENLYEAVRYVDIVSPNLEELGAYFGLDFSANGTVDMDSLLGCEWDSGAA
;
A
#
# COMPACT_ATOMS: atom_id res chain seq x y z
N MET A 1 17.63 -7.52 -1.21
CA MET A 1 16.20 -7.26 -1.01
C MET A 1 15.62 -6.67 -2.28
N ASP A 2 14.55 -7.27 -2.78
CA ASP A 2 13.99 -6.96 -4.09
C ASP A 2 12.76 -6.04 -3.99
N PHE A 3 11.99 -6.15 -2.91
CA PHE A 3 10.75 -5.40 -2.72
C PHE A 3 10.56 -4.98 -1.27
N VAL A 4 10.20 -3.72 -1.04
CA VAL A 4 9.80 -3.19 0.27
C VAL A 4 8.47 -2.47 0.15
N THR A 5 7.50 -2.76 1.03
CA THR A 5 6.27 -1.97 1.12
C THR A 5 6.25 -1.11 2.38
N LEU A 6 5.80 0.14 2.23
CA LEU A 6 5.44 1.05 3.32
C LEU A 6 3.92 1.13 3.50
N GLY A 7 3.17 0.22 2.87
CA GLY A 7 1.77 -0.01 3.18
C GLY A 7 1.63 -0.57 4.58
N MET A 8 0.61 -0.11 5.31
CA MET A 8 0.40 -0.53 6.70
C MET A 8 -0.32 -1.86 6.80
N LEU A 9 0.03 -2.62 7.85
CA LEU A 9 -0.82 -3.70 8.35
C LEU A 9 -2.00 -3.11 9.12
N ILE A 10 -3.17 -3.70 8.91
CA ILE A 10 -4.39 -3.45 9.67
C ILE A 10 -4.89 -4.79 10.20
N ILE A 11 -5.42 -4.82 11.41
CA ILE A 11 -6.15 -5.99 11.91
C ILE A 11 -7.65 -5.73 11.76
N ASP A 12 -8.27 -6.50 10.87
CA ASP A 12 -9.67 -6.38 10.52
C ASP A 12 -10.54 -7.28 11.39
N ASP A 13 -11.63 -6.73 11.91
CA ASP A 13 -12.77 -7.50 12.38
C ASP A 13 -13.88 -7.40 11.33
N ILE A 14 -14.32 -8.55 10.81
CA ILE A 14 -15.26 -8.65 9.69
C ILE A 14 -16.58 -9.21 10.16
N PHE A 15 -17.64 -8.43 10.04
CA PHE A 15 -19.00 -8.79 10.37
C PHE A 15 -19.81 -9.04 9.10
N TYR A 16 -20.64 -10.08 9.14
CA TYR A 16 -21.46 -10.52 8.02
C TYR A 16 -22.93 -10.55 8.43
N PRO A 17 -23.87 -10.56 7.46
CA PRO A 17 -25.26 -10.84 7.74
C PRO A 17 -25.42 -12.24 8.35
N ILE A 18 -26.35 -12.37 9.30
CA ILE A 18 -26.73 -13.65 9.90
C ILE A 18 -27.15 -14.63 8.78
N PRO A 19 -26.75 -15.92 8.84
CA PRO A 19 -26.17 -16.63 10.00
C PRO A 19 -24.64 -16.73 10.02
N ARG A 20 -23.92 -16.03 9.14
CA ARG A 20 -22.46 -16.15 9.08
C ARG A 20 -21.82 -15.49 10.31
N LEU A 21 -20.98 -16.24 11.01
CA LEU A 21 -20.26 -15.74 12.18
C LEU A 21 -19.19 -14.71 11.77
N PRO A 22 -18.92 -13.70 12.61
CA PRO A 22 -17.83 -12.75 12.37
C PRO A 22 -16.46 -13.43 12.26
N SER A 23 -15.57 -12.85 11.47
CA SER A 23 -14.15 -13.20 11.42
C SER A 23 -13.36 -12.12 12.14
N LEU A 24 -12.77 -12.45 13.28
CA LEU A 24 -12.04 -11.50 14.12
C LEU A 24 -10.53 -11.66 13.95
N ASN A 25 -9.78 -10.59 14.20
CA ASN A 25 -8.32 -10.56 14.09
C ASN A 25 -7.79 -11.00 12.71
N VAL A 26 -8.52 -10.64 11.65
CA VAL A 26 -8.12 -10.95 10.27
C VAL A 26 -6.97 -10.05 9.88
N LEU A 27 -5.94 -10.64 9.30
CA LEU A 27 -4.80 -9.90 8.78
C LEU A 27 -5.23 -9.13 7.52
N GLY A 28 -5.15 -7.80 7.58
CA GLY A 28 -5.54 -6.90 6.51
C GLY A 28 -4.55 -5.77 6.28
N GLY A 29 -5.04 -4.72 5.62
CA GLY A 29 -4.22 -3.61 5.14
C GLY A 29 -3.47 -3.94 3.85
N ALA A 30 -3.42 -2.98 2.94
CA ALA A 30 -2.83 -3.17 1.60
C ALA A 30 -1.35 -3.57 1.65
N GLY A 31 -0.59 -3.10 2.66
CA GLY A 31 0.80 -3.50 2.85
C GLY A 31 0.98 -5.01 3.06
N SER A 32 0.13 -5.59 3.89
CA SER A 32 0.14 -7.04 4.14
C SER A 32 -0.15 -7.86 2.89
N TYR A 33 -1.13 -7.43 2.08
CA TYR A 33 -1.48 -8.13 0.84
C TYR A 33 -0.42 -7.94 -0.24
N ALA A 34 0.24 -6.78 -0.30
CA ALA A 34 1.38 -6.56 -1.18
C ALA A 34 2.54 -7.52 -0.87
N VAL A 35 2.85 -7.72 0.43
CA VAL A 35 3.87 -8.69 0.88
C VAL A 35 3.47 -10.10 0.52
N LEU A 36 2.22 -10.48 0.79
CA LEU A 36 1.73 -11.82 0.48
C LEU A 36 1.79 -12.09 -1.04
N GLY A 37 1.39 -11.13 -1.87
CA GLY A 37 1.50 -11.19 -3.33
C GLY A 37 2.94 -11.34 -3.79
N ALA A 38 3.84 -10.48 -3.31
CA ALA A 38 5.27 -10.53 -3.63
C ALA A 38 5.88 -11.89 -3.24
N ARG A 39 5.47 -12.44 -2.09
CA ARG A 39 5.90 -13.76 -1.59
C ARG A 39 5.42 -14.89 -2.48
N LEU A 40 4.15 -14.87 -2.87
CA LEU A 40 3.57 -15.89 -3.73
C LEU A 40 4.27 -15.91 -5.10
N VAL A 41 4.53 -14.75 -5.68
CA VAL A 41 5.22 -14.62 -6.98
C VAL A 41 6.71 -14.97 -6.86
N GLY A 42 7.38 -14.51 -5.80
CA GLY A 42 8.81 -14.75 -5.61
C GLY A 42 9.17 -16.16 -5.15
N GLY A 43 8.21 -16.87 -4.55
CA GLY A 43 8.39 -18.20 -4.00
C GLY A 43 9.26 -18.24 -2.73
N PRO A 44 9.44 -19.43 -2.14
CA PRO A 44 10.11 -19.62 -0.85
C PRO A 44 11.61 -19.29 -0.86
N LYS A 45 12.26 -19.21 -2.04
CA LYS A 45 13.69 -18.87 -2.12
C LYS A 45 13.96 -17.37 -1.99
N ARG A 46 12.96 -16.53 -2.27
CA ARG A 46 13.06 -15.06 -2.25
C ARG A 46 12.23 -14.43 -1.13
N SER A 47 11.82 -15.22 -0.14
CA SER A 47 11.06 -14.75 1.04
C SER A 47 11.70 -13.54 1.69
N SER A 48 12.98 -13.68 1.99
CA SER A 48 13.79 -12.71 2.73
C SER A 48 14.14 -11.49 1.89
N ASP A 49 13.89 -11.54 0.58
CA ASP A 49 14.03 -10.38 -0.31
C ASP A 49 12.77 -9.49 -0.31
N ILE A 50 11.78 -9.81 0.51
CA ILE A 50 10.54 -9.05 0.68
C ILE A 50 10.54 -8.43 2.07
N GLY A 51 10.66 -7.11 2.11
CA GLY A 51 10.69 -6.32 3.34
C GLY A 51 9.42 -5.52 3.57
N TRP A 52 9.12 -5.29 4.84
CA TRP A 52 8.01 -4.45 5.29
C TRP A 52 8.15 -4.17 6.78
N THR A 53 7.41 -3.17 7.26
CA THR A 53 7.40 -2.77 8.68
C THR A 53 6.02 -2.99 9.28
N VAL A 54 5.98 -3.61 10.46
CA VAL A 54 4.75 -3.85 11.21
C VAL A 54 4.87 -3.22 12.59
N HIS A 55 4.03 -2.23 12.86
CA HIS A 55 3.90 -1.68 14.20
C HIS A 55 2.98 -2.57 15.06
N GLN A 56 3.47 -2.95 16.23
CA GLN A 56 2.77 -3.80 17.18
C GLN A 56 2.31 -2.97 18.38
N GLY A 57 1.00 -2.73 18.47
CA GLY A 57 0.43 -2.12 19.67
C GLY A 57 0.43 -3.07 20.86
N SER A 58 0.03 -2.57 22.02
CA SER A 58 -0.09 -3.35 23.25
C SER A 58 -1.07 -4.54 23.17
N ASP A 59 -1.95 -4.54 22.17
CA ASP A 59 -2.96 -5.57 21.91
C ASP A 59 -2.65 -6.44 20.68
N PHE A 60 -1.41 -6.41 20.15
CA PHE A 60 -1.08 -7.13 18.92
C PHE A 60 -1.33 -8.64 19.09
N PRO A 61 -2.21 -9.27 18.29
CA PRO A 61 -2.59 -10.66 18.48
C PRO A 61 -1.43 -11.61 18.14
N GLU A 62 -1.02 -12.39 19.13
CA GLU A 62 0.02 -13.40 19.00
C GLU A 62 -0.25 -14.42 17.85
N PRO A 63 -1.48 -14.88 17.57
CA PRO A 63 -1.75 -15.70 16.39
C PRO A 63 -1.42 -15.02 15.05
N VAL A 64 -1.65 -13.72 14.94
CA VAL A 64 -1.31 -12.92 13.74
C VAL A 64 0.21 -12.84 13.58
N LYS A 65 0.94 -12.61 14.69
CA LYS A 65 2.40 -12.62 14.68
C LYS A 65 2.95 -13.95 14.16
N ARG A 66 2.48 -15.08 14.72
CA ARG A 66 2.89 -16.41 14.25
C ARG A 66 2.59 -16.65 12.78
N GLN A 67 1.43 -16.19 12.30
CA GLN A 67 1.08 -16.30 10.89
C GLN A 67 2.09 -15.52 10.01
N ILE A 68 2.42 -14.29 10.38
CA ILE A 68 3.44 -13.49 9.67
C ILE A 68 4.81 -14.19 9.70
N ASP A 69 5.21 -14.74 10.84
CA ASP A 69 6.48 -15.45 10.97
C ASP A 69 6.56 -16.65 10.00
N THR A 70 5.44 -17.34 9.71
CA THR A 70 5.40 -18.42 8.71
C THR A 70 5.69 -17.94 7.28
N TRP A 71 5.52 -16.65 7.00
CA TRP A 71 5.84 -16.08 5.71
C TRP A 71 7.36 -15.97 5.52
N GLN A 72 8.19 -16.05 6.56
CA GLN A 72 9.66 -16.00 6.43
C GLN A 72 10.16 -14.78 5.63
N THR A 73 9.39 -13.68 5.62
CA THR A 73 9.77 -12.42 4.99
C THR A 73 10.66 -11.60 5.91
N SER A 74 11.35 -10.60 5.39
CA SER A 74 12.12 -9.63 6.18
C SER A 74 11.20 -8.57 6.81
N CYS A 75 10.33 -9.04 7.72
CA CYS A 75 9.40 -8.20 8.47
C CYS A 75 10.12 -7.53 9.64
N ASN A 76 10.18 -6.20 9.63
CA ASN A 76 10.66 -5.39 10.74
C ASN A 76 9.50 -5.11 11.71
N PHE A 77 9.48 -5.77 12.86
CA PHE A 77 8.49 -5.51 13.90
C PHE A 77 8.94 -4.36 14.81
N ILE A 78 8.09 -3.35 14.95
CA ILE A 78 8.33 -2.19 15.82
C ILE A 78 7.28 -2.20 16.93
N GLU A 79 7.70 -2.41 18.18
CA GLU A 79 6.81 -2.33 19.34
C GLU A 79 6.39 -0.88 19.62
N THR A 80 5.09 -0.67 19.81
CA THR A 80 4.48 0.62 20.17
C THR A 80 3.55 0.41 21.37
N PRO A 81 4.08 0.18 22.58
CA PRO A 81 3.30 -0.26 23.74
C PRO A 81 2.36 0.83 24.30
N ASP A 82 2.59 2.09 23.92
CA ASP A 82 1.80 3.27 24.30
C ASP A 82 0.48 3.41 23.53
N ARG A 83 0.23 2.55 22.54
CA ARG A 83 -0.96 2.59 21.69
C ARG A 83 -1.52 1.20 21.40
N LEU A 84 -2.74 1.17 20.86
CA LEU A 84 -3.32 -0.02 20.26
C LEU A 84 -2.80 -0.21 18.83
N THR A 85 -2.79 -1.46 18.39
CA THR A 85 -2.52 -1.87 17.01
C THR A 85 -3.54 -1.20 16.10
N THR A 86 -3.16 -0.85 14.87
CA THR A 86 -4.13 -0.29 13.91
C THR A 86 -5.17 -1.36 13.55
N ARG A 87 -6.44 -1.07 13.78
CA ARG A 87 -7.57 -1.98 13.57
C ARG A 87 -8.64 -1.31 12.73
N ALA A 88 -9.40 -2.12 12.01
CA ALA A 88 -10.57 -1.65 11.30
C ALA A 88 -11.73 -2.65 11.40
N LEU A 89 -12.92 -2.12 11.22
CA LEU A 89 -14.18 -2.84 11.18
C LEU A 89 -14.65 -2.89 9.73
N ASN A 90 -14.95 -4.09 9.24
CA ASN A 90 -15.60 -4.31 7.95
C ASN A 90 -16.98 -4.90 8.18
N VAL A 91 -18.04 -4.23 7.75
CA VAL A 91 -19.42 -4.71 7.88
C VAL A 91 -20.00 -4.96 6.49
N TYR A 92 -20.23 -6.22 6.17
CA TYR A 92 -20.92 -6.62 4.95
C TYR A 92 -22.44 -6.60 5.17
N ARG A 93 -23.17 -5.97 4.24
CA ARG A 93 -24.64 -5.98 4.19
C ARG A 93 -25.14 -7.00 3.17
N GLN A 94 -26.46 -7.19 3.08
CA GLN A 94 -27.09 -8.22 2.22
C GLN A 94 -26.77 -8.07 0.72
N ASN A 95 -26.35 -6.87 0.26
CA ASN A 95 -25.99 -6.60 -1.13
C ASN A 95 -24.46 -6.53 -1.37
N GLU A 96 -23.66 -7.19 -0.52
CA GLU A 96 -22.18 -7.16 -0.55
C GLU A 96 -21.54 -5.78 -0.38
N ILE A 97 -22.34 -4.73 -0.15
CA ILE A 97 -21.89 -3.41 0.26
C ILE A 97 -21.10 -3.57 1.57
N ARG A 98 -19.85 -3.10 1.54
CA ARG A 98 -18.92 -3.16 2.67
C ARG A 98 -18.74 -1.75 3.25
N ASP A 99 -19.22 -1.56 4.47
CA ASP A 99 -18.84 -0.40 5.27
C ASP A 99 -17.49 -0.66 5.93
N PHE A 100 -16.61 0.33 5.91
CA PHE A 100 -15.25 0.26 6.46
C PHE A 100 -15.00 1.44 7.40
N GLU A 101 -14.48 1.15 8.59
CA GLU A 101 -14.10 2.16 9.58
C GLU A 101 -12.86 1.75 10.36
N PHE A 102 -11.93 2.68 10.61
CA PHE A 102 -10.82 2.45 11.54
C PHE A 102 -11.32 2.49 12.98
N THR A 103 -11.08 1.44 13.76
CA THR A 103 -11.48 1.35 15.18
C THR A 103 -10.36 1.74 16.14
N SER A 104 -9.15 1.93 15.61
CA SER A 104 -8.03 2.51 16.35
C SER A 104 -7.21 3.45 15.44
N PRO A 105 -6.40 4.35 16.01
CA PRO A 105 -5.64 5.30 15.21
C PRO A 105 -4.71 4.60 14.21
N LYS A 106 -4.53 5.22 13.05
CA LYS A 106 -3.49 4.83 12.08
C LYS A 106 -2.10 5.19 12.61
N ILE A 107 -1.10 4.42 12.21
CA ILE A 107 0.32 4.79 12.34
C ILE A 107 0.94 4.83 10.95
N ARG A 108 1.63 5.93 10.64
CA ARG A 108 2.26 6.09 9.33
C ARG A 108 3.62 5.41 9.36
N ILE A 109 3.90 4.64 8.31
CA ILE A 109 5.21 4.08 8.02
C ILE A 109 5.91 5.04 7.07
N ASP A 110 7.12 5.47 7.36
CA ASP A 110 7.89 6.35 6.50
C ASP A 110 9.35 5.89 6.41
N GLU A 111 10.18 6.63 5.69
CA GLU A 111 11.59 6.32 5.51
C GLU A 111 12.37 6.29 6.83
N SER A 112 11.85 6.88 7.91
CA SER A 112 12.46 6.81 9.25
C SER A 112 12.36 5.43 9.88
N THR A 113 11.36 4.64 9.49
CA THR A 113 11.07 3.32 10.05
C THR A 113 11.78 2.17 9.33
N LEU A 114 12.42 2.46 8.20
CA LEU A 114 13.11 1.45 7.38
C LEU A 114 14.48 1.12 7.97
N THR A 115 14.84 -0.16 7.96
CA THR A 115 16.21 -0.61 8.26
C THR A 115 17.15 -0.26 7.10
N GLU A 116 18.47 -0.27 7.33
CA GLU A 116 19.45 -0.10 6.25
C GLU A 116 19.24 -1.13 5.13
N GLU A 117 19.01 -2.40 5.48
CA GLU A 117 18.76 -3.45 4.49
C GLU A 117 17.50 -3.17 3.64
N GLN A 118 16.44 -2.65 4.26
CA GLN A 118 15.23 -2.25 3.54
C GLN A 118 15.47 -1.00 2.67
N LEU A 119 16.26 -0.03 3.16
CA LEU A 119 16.64 1.14 2.38
C LEU A 119 17.46 0.80 1.14
N ALA A 120 18.18 -0.32 1.14
CA ALA A 120 18.93 -0.83 -0.02
C ALA A 120 18.07 -1.59 -1.05
N ALA A 121 16.76 -1.72 -0.85
CA ALA A 121 15.89 -2.49 -1.73
C ALA A 121 15.85 -1.98 -3.18
N GLN A 122 15.54 -2.88 -4.12
CA GLN A 122 15.42 -2.54 -5.55
C GLN A 122 14.09 -1.86 -5.90
N SER A 123 13.04 -2.08 -5.10
CA SER A 123 11.74 -1.47 -5.32
C SER A 123 11.02 -1.13 -4.02
N PHE A 124 10.24 -0.07 -4.06
CA PHE A 124 9.40 0.40 -2.96
C PHE A 124 7.95 0.53 -3.39
N HIS A 125 7.04 0.14 -2.50
CA HIS A 125 5.60 0.21 -2.71
C HIS A 125 4.92 1.09 -1.65
N PHE A 126 4.02 1.96 -2.10
CA PHE A 126 3.32 2.92 -1.26
C PHE A 126 1.80 2.85 -1.50
N VAL A 127 1.03 2.94 -0.41
CA VAL A 127 -0.42 3.16 -0.47
C VAL A 127 -0.74 4.44 0.27
N CYS A 128 -0.99 5.53 -0.47
CA CYS A 128 -1.05 6.86 0.13
C CYS A 128 -1.66 7.96 -0.77
N SER A 129 -1.78 9.17 -0.21
CA SER A 129 -2.10 10.37 -0.98
C SER A 129 -0.96 10.72 -1.95
N PRO A 130 -1.24 11.46 -3.04
CA PRO A 130 -0.21 11.89 -3.99
C PRO A 130 0.91 12.69 -3.31
N GLU A 131 0.58 13.64 -2.44
CA GLU A 131 1.55 14.42 -1.67
C GLU A 131 2.49 13.52 -0.82
N ARG A 132 1.91 12.53 -0.14
CA ARG A 132 2.70 11.61 0.68
C ARG A 132 3.58 10.72 -0.19
N CYS A 133 3.12 10.32 -1.38
CA CYS A 133 3.94 9.58 -2.32
C CYS A 133 5.22 10.34 -2.66
N ILE A 134 5.09 11.60 -3.05
CA ILE A 134 6.23 12.47 -3.39
C ILE A 134 7.19 12.60 -2.20
N ASN A 135 6.65 12.82 -1.00
CA ASN A 135 7.47 12.94 0.21
C ASN A 135 8.24 11.66 0.53
N LEU A 136 7.62 10.48 0.39
CA LEU A 136 8.29 9.20 0.61
C LEU A 136 9.40 8.94 -0.40
N VAL A 137 9.15 9.20 -1.70
CA VAL A 137 10.19 9.08 -2.74
C VAL A 137 11.39 9.96 -2.39
N LYS A 138 11.15 11.25 -2.10
CA LYS A 138 12.20 12.20 -1.73
C LYS A 138 12.97 11.77 -0.48
N GLY A 139 12.24 11.33 0.56
CA GLY A 139 12.83 10.89 1.83
C GLY A 139 13.70 9.64 1.66
N ILE A 140 13.20 8.63 0.95
CA ILE A 140 13.95 7.41 0.66
C ILE A 140 15.20 7.73 -0.17
N SER A 141 15.07 8.51 -1.24
CA SER A 141 16.21 8.91 -2.07
C SER A 141 17.25 9.71 -1.28
N ALA A 142 16.83 10.60 -0.39
CA ALA A 142 17.75 11.36 0.47
C ALA A 142 18.52 10.43 1.41
N LYS A 143 17.83 9.56 2.15
CA LYS A 143 18.46 8.60 3.06
C LYS A 143 19.41 7.63 2.35
N ARG A 144 19.05 7.16 1.16
CA ARG A 144 19.93 6.29 0.36
C ARG A 144 21.22 7.01 -0.03
N LYS A 145 21.16 8.30 -0.38
CA LYS A 145 22.35 9.11 -0.70
C LYS A 145 23.23 9.38 0.51
N GLU A 146 22.66 9.44 1.70
CA GLU A 146 23.42 9.59 2.96
C GLU A 146 24.15 8.31 3.36
N LEU A 147 23.53 7.14 3.12
CA LEU A 147 24.04 5.84 3.55
C LEU A 147 24.91 5.13 2.52
N TYR A 148 24.66 5.36 1.23
CA TYR A 148 25.31 4.62 0.15
C TYR A 148 25.91 5.58 -0.88
N ASP A 149 27.19 5.37 -1.18
CA ASP A 149 27.77 5.92 -2.40
C ASP A 149 27.12 5.24 -3.63
N ARG A 150 27.04 5.94 -4.77
CA ARG A 150 26.41 5.40 -6.00
C ARG A 150 26.97 4.04 -6.42
N ASP A 151 28.25 3.80 -6.17
CA ASP A 151 28.93 2.55 -6.54
C ASP A 151 28.66 1.39 -5.55
N MET A 152 28.07 1.67 -4.39
CA MET A 152 27.71 0.66 -3.38
C MET A 152 26.37 -0.02 -3.66
N LEU A 153 25.50 0.63 -4.46
CA LEU A 153 24.19 0.07 -4.82
C LEU A 153 24.28 -0.69 -6.13
N VAL A 154 24.39 -2.02 -6.05
CA VAL A 154 24.49 -2.93 -7.20
C VAL A 154 23.40 -2.68 -8.26
N HIS A 155 22.22 -2.26 -7.83
CA HIS A 155 21.05 -2.05 -8.69
C HIS A 155 20.76 -0.58 -9.00
N GLY A 156 21.56 0.36 -8.48
CA GLY A 156 21.38 1.80 -8.70
C GLY A 156 20.17 2.41 -8.00
N GLU A 157 19.44 3.27 -8.72
CA GLU A 157 18.21 3.91 -8.22
C GLU A 157 17.07 2.87 -8.14
N PRO A 158 16.25 2.91 -7.09
CA PRO A 158 15.17 1.95 -6.93
C PRO A 158 13.95 2.32 -7.79
N HIS A 159 13.09 1.34 -8.05
CA HIS A 159 11.78 1.57 -8.63
C HIS A 159 10.74 1.91 -7.56
N PHE A 160 9.84 2.82 -7.88
CA PHE A 160 8.76 3.26 -7.01
C PHE A 160 7.40 2.89 -7.60
N VAL A 161 6.59 2.18 -6.80
CA VAL A 161 5.22 1.76 -7.14
C VAL A 161 4.25 2.44 -6.18
N TRP A 162 3.27 3.16 -6.72
CA TRP A 162 2.31 3.91 -5.92
C TRP A 162 0.86 3.53 -6.23
N GLU A 163 0.14 3.16 -5.17
CA GLU A 163 -1.30 2.97 -5.14
C GLU A 163 -1.97 4.22 -4.51
N PRO A 164 -2.82 4.94 -5.25
CA PRO A 164 -3.59 6.05 -4.70
C PRO A 164 -4.64 5.56 -3.72
N VAL A 165 -4.87 6.31 -2.64
CA VAL A 165 -5.94 5.95 -1.68
C VAL A 165 -7.32 6.30 -2.26
N PRO A 166 -8.32 5.41 -2.15
CA PRO A 166 -9.62 5.59 -2.80
C PRO A 166 -10.29 6.94 -2.52
N GLY A 167 -10.19 7.44 -1.28
CA GLY A 167 -10.82 8.70 -0.86
C GLY A 167 -10.22 9.97 -1.49
N LEU A 168 -9.10 9.88 -2.20
CA LEU A 168 -8.48 10.98 -2.94
C LEU A 168 -8.48 10.75 -4.45
N CYS A 169 -9.15 9.71 -4.92
CA CYS A 169 -9.40 9.48 -6.34
C CYS A 169 -10.62 10.30 -6.75
N ILE A 170 -10.43 11.62 -6.87
CA ILE A 170 -11.48 12.59 -7.19
C ILE A 170 -10.96 13.65 -8.16
N PRO A 171 -11.82 14.33 -8.93
CA PRO A 171 -11.38 15.28 -9.95
C PRO A 171 -10.53 16.44 -9.41
N SER A 172 -10.78 16.89 -8.17
CA SER A 172 -10.00 17.96 -7.55
C SER A 172 -8.56 17.57 -7.20
N GLU A 173 -8.23 16.27 -7.20
CA GLU A 173 -6.89 15.75 -6.94
C GLU A 173 -6.12 15.41 -8.21
N LEU A 174 -6.68 15.67 -9.41
CA LEU A 174 -6.06 15.30 -10.69
C LEU A 174 -4.69 15.97 -10.90
N GLU A 175 -4.53 17.23 -10.49
CA GLU A 175 -3.24 17.92 -10.60
C GLU A 175 -2.19 17.30 -9.65
N ASN A 176 -2.61 16.92 -8.45
CA ASN A 176 -1.74 16.23 -7.49
C ASN A 176 -1.35 14.83 -7.99
N LEU A 177 -2.27 14.12 -8.66
CA LEU A 177 -1.99 12.86 -9.36
C LEU A 177 -0.90 13.07 -10.41
N TYR A 178 -1.03 14.07 -11.28
CA TYR A 178 -0.04 14.35 -12.31
C TYR A 178 1.33 14.69 -11.74
N GLU A 179 1.39 15.49 -10.67
CA GLU A 179 2.68 15.78 -10.03
C GLU A 179 3.28 14.51 -9.41
N ALA A 180 2.49 13.66 -8.74
CA ALA A 180 3.00 12.42 -8.14
C ALA A 180 3.50 11.40 -9.16
N VAL A 181 2.84 11.27 -10.32
CA VAL A 181 3.25 10.38 -11.43
C VAL A 181 4.69 10.67 -11.89
N ARG A 182 5.17 11.92 -11.75
CA ARG A 182 6.53 12.31 -12.15
C ARG A 182 7.63 11.77 -11.23
N TYR A 183 7.28 11.24 -10.05
CA TYR A 183 8.23 10.72 -9.07
C TYR A 183 8.24 9.20 -8.96
N VAL A 184 7.33 8.51 -9.66
CA VAL A 184 7.17 7.05 -9.56
C VAL A 184 7.29 6.37 -10.90
N ASP A 185 7.74 5.12 -10.89
CA ASP A 185 7.85 4.30 -12.10
C ASP A 185 6.51 3.64 -12.48
N ILE A 186 5.68 3.34 -11.47
CA ILE A 186 4.41 2.63 -11.65
C ILE A 186 3.34 3.28 -10.76
N VAL A 187 2.18 3.56 -11.36
CA VAL A 187 0.95 3.91 -10.65
C VAL A 187 -0.04 2.76 -10.77
N SER A 188 -0.64 2.33 -9.67
CA SER A 188 -1.48 1.12 -9.62
C SER A 188 -2.89 1.38 -9.07
N PRO A 189 -3.71 2.25 -9.68
CA PRO A 189 -5.11 2.39 -9.31
C PRO A 189 -5.93 1.19 -9.84
N ASN A 190 -7.06 0.91 -9.21
CA ASN A 190 -8.09 0.10 -9.85
C ASN A 190 -8.93 0.95 -10.84
N LEU A 191 -9.88 0.31 -11.54
CA LEU A 191 -10.71 0.97 -12.55
C LEU A 191 -11.55 2.14 -11.98
N GLU A 192 -12.17 1.92 -10.82
CA GLU A 192 -13.01 2.91 -10.16
C GLU A 192 -12.18 4.12 -9.72
N GLU A 193 -11.04 3.88 -9.09
CA GLU A 193 -10.10 4.91 -8.66
C GLU A 193 -9.58 5.72 -9.85
N LEU A 194 -9.17 5.06 -10.93
CA LEU A 194 -8.61 5.74 -12.09
C LEU A 194 -9.65 6.66 -12.74
N GLY A 195 -10.85 6.16 -13.07
CA GLY A 195 -11.83 7.03 -13.72
C GLY A 195 -12.48 8.03 -12.77
N ALA A 196 -12.49 7.81 -11.46
CA ALA A 196 -12.97 8.81 -10.51
C ALA A 196 -12.11 10.09 -10.54
N TYR A 197 -10.81 10.01 -10.85
CA TYR A 197 -9.99 11.20 -11.15
C TYR A 197 -10.48 12.00 -12.35
N PHE A 198 -11.18 11.36 -13.29
CA PHE A 198 -11.73 11.98 -14.50
C PHE A 198 -13.24 12.21 -14.42
N GLY A 199 -13.84 12.04 -13.23
CA GLY A 199 -15.27 12.23 -13.01
C GLY A 199 -16.15 11.12 -13.62
N LEU A 200 -15.57 9.97 -13.95
CA LEU A 200 -16.30 8.79 -14.40
C LEU A 200 -16.86 8.03 -13.19
N ASP A 201 -18.12 7.58 -13.30
CA ASP A 201 -18.78 6.77 -12.29
C ASP A 201 -19.00 5.35 -12.81
N PHE A 202 -18.29 4.40 -12.22
CA PHE A 202 -18.42 2.97 -12.52
C PHE A 202 -19.23 2.20 -11.47
N SER A 203 -19.80 2.89 -10.48
CA SER A 203 -20.53 2.28 -9.35
C SER A 203 -21.93 1.77 -9.72
N ALA A 204 -22.43 2.07 -10.93
CA ALA A 204 -23.74 1.65 -11.42
C ALA A 204 -23.60 0.74 -12.66
N ASN A 205 -24.10 -0.50 -12.57
CA ASN A 205 -24.26 -1.48 -13.66
C ASN A 205 -24.20 -0.87 -15.09
N GLY A 206 -23.12 -1.12 -15.82
CA GLY A 206 -23.06 -0.80 -17.24
C GLY A 206 -21.73 -1.21 -17.84
N THR A 207 -21.78 -2.00 -18.90
CA THR A 207 -20.64 -2.35 -19.76
C THR A 207 -19.71 -1.16 -19.97
N VAL A 208 -18.42 -1.39 -19.71
CA VAL A 208 -17.34 -0.42 -19.94
C VAL A 208 -17.37 0.03 -21.40
N ASP A 209 -17.59 1.32 -21.63
CA ASP A 209 -17.27 1.93 -22.92
C ASP A 209 -15.77 2.20 -22.95
N MET A 210 -15.01 1.23 -23.46
CA MET A 210 -13.56 1.32 -23.60
C MET A 210 -13.15 2.51 -24.49
N ASP A 211 -14.03 2.98 -25.37
CA ASP A 211 -13.75 4.13 -26.25
C ASP A 211 -13.79 5.46 -25.47
N SER A 212 -14.55 5.56 -24.39
CA SER A 212 -14.54 6.73 -23.49
C SER A 212 -13.26 6.83 -22.64
N LEU A 213 -12.64 5.68 -22.31
CA LEU A 213 -11.39 5.60 -21.56
C LEU A 213 -10.17 5.89 -22.45
N LEU A 214 -10.23 5.48 -23.72
CA LEU A 214 -9.17 5.70 -24.72
C LEU A 214 -9.34 7.02 -25.50
N GLY A 215 -10.53 7.61 -25.47
CA GLY A 215 -10.88 8.88 -26.13
C GLY A 215 -10.53 10.13 -25.34
N CYS A 216 -10.01 10.01 -24.12
CA CYS A 216 -9.26 11.09 -23.49
C CYS A 216 -7.97 11.28 -24.29
N GLU A 217 -8.04 12.13 -25.33
CA GLU A 217 -6.91 12.48 -26.17
C GLU A 217 -5.71 12.82 -25.28
N TRP A 218 -4.70 11.96 -25.31
CA TRP A 218 -3.39 12.28 -24.79
C TRP A 218 -2.88 13.42 -25.68
N ASP A 219 -3.05 14.65 -25.21
CA ASP A 219 -2.52 15.85 -25.86
C ASP A 219 -1.00 15.72 -25.89
N SER A 220 -0.51 15.08 -26.95
CA SER A 220 0.90 14.93 -27.30
C SER A 220 1.35 16.25 -27.94
N GLY A 221 1.28 17.31 -27.16
CA GLY A 221 1.32 18.68 -27.64
C GLY A 221 2.15 19.62 -26.77
N ALA A 222 3.42 19.30 -26.54
CA ALA A 222 4.50 20.31 -26.50
C ALA A 222 5.87 19.62 -26.48
N ALA A 223 6.70 20.03 -27.44
CA ALA A 223 8.12 19.69 -27.58
C ALA A 223 9.00 20.25 -26.46
#